data_AF-A0A699TR92-F1
#
_entry.id   AF-A0A699TR92-F1
#
_cell.length_a   1.000
_cell.length_b   1.000
_cell.length_c   1.000
_cell.angle_alpha   90.00
_cell.angle_beta   90.00
_cell.angle_gamma   90.00
#
_symmetry.space_group_name_H-M   'P 1'
#
loop_
_entity.id
_entity.type
_entity.pdbx_description
1 polymer ?
#
loop_
_entity_poly.entity_id
_entity_poly.type
_entity_poly.pdbx_seq_one_letter_code
_entity_poly.pdbx_strand_id
1 'polypeptide(L)' 'AAPFEALYGRKCRSPICWAEVGDAQLTRPELIHETTEKIVQIKQRIQAARDRQKSYADIRRKPLEFQVGDRVMLK' A
#
# COMPACT_ATOMS: atom_id res chain seq x y z
N ALA A 1 2.23 -15.81 -29.18
CA ALA A 1 1.39 -14.64 -28.90
C ALA A 1 0.92 -14.73 -27.45
N ALA A 2 0.96 -13.63 -26.70
CA ALA A 2 0.43 -13.63 -25.32
C ALA A 2 -1.10 -13.88 -25.35
N PRO A 3 -1.69 -14.56 -24.36
CA PRO A 3 -3.08 -15.03 -24.42
C PRO A 3 -4.13 -13.97 -24.76
N PHE A 4 -3.96 -12.74 -24.26
CA PHE A 4 -4.87 -11.62 -24.52
C PHE A 4 -4.87 -11.17 -25.99
N GLU A 5 -3.72 -11.14 -26.65
CA GLU A 5 -3.62 -10.68 -28.04
C GLU A 5 -4.25 -11.67 -29.01
N ALA A 6 -4.15 -12.97 -28.70
CA ALA A 6 -4.80 -14.03 -29.46
C ALA A 6 -6.34 -14.03 -29.30
N LEU A 7 -6.84 -13.69 -28.11
CA LEU A 7 -8.28 -13.67 -27.82
C LEU A 7 -8.99 -12.43 -28.38
N TYR A 8 -8.33 -11.27 -28.35
CA TYR A 8 -8.98 -9.98 -28.66
C TYR A 8 -8.41 -9.26 -29.89
N GLY A 9 -7.35 -9.78 -30.52
CA GLY A 9 -6.75 -9.19 -31.73
C GLY A 9 -6.15 -7.80 -31.50
N ARG A 10 -5.96 -7.38 -30.25
CA ARG A 10 -5.38 -6.09 -29.87
C ARG A 10 -4.12 -6.32 -29.05
N LYS A 11 -3.11 -5.47 -29.27
CA LYS A 11 -1.87 -5.49 -28.47
C LYS A 11 -2.21 -5.28 -26.99
N CYS A 12 -1.56 -6.05 -26.11
CA CYS A 12 -1.64 -5.81 -24.68
C CYS A 12 -1.21 -4.37 -24.38
N ARG A 13 -2.07 -3.56 -23.76
CA ARG A 13 -1.63 -2.30 -23.17
C ARG A 13 -1.10 -2.57 -21.76
N SER A 14 0.20 -2.39 -21.57
CA SER A 14 0.82 -2.46 -20.24
C SER A 14 0.24 -1.36 -19.35
N PRO A 15 0.06 -1.60 -18.04
CA PRO A 15 -0.28 -0.57 -17.05
C PRO A 15 0.66 0.66 -17.11
N ILE A 16 1.89 0.48 -17.59
CA ILE A 16 2.86 1.56 -17.80
C ILE A 16 2.40 2.57 -18.87
N CYS A 17 1.49 2.18 -19.76
CA CYS A 17 0.94 3.04 -20.81
C CYS A 17 -0.34 3.78 -20.41
N TRP A 18 -0.73 3.73 -19.13
CA TRP A 18 -1.85 4.48 -18.57
C TRP A 18 -1.40 5.85 -18.05
N ALA A 19 -0.54 6.58 -18.78
CA ALA A 19 -0.33 7.98 -18.45
C ALA A 19 -1.71 8.65 -18.43
N GLU A 20 -2.16 9.06 -17.24
CA GLU A 20 -3.44 9.70 -17.07
C GLU A 20 -3.42 10.93 -17.97
N VAL A 21 -4.43 11.11 -18.81
CA VAL A 21 -4.47 12.11 -19.89
C VAL A 21 -4.32 13.57 -19.36
N GLY A 22 -4.24 13.77 -18.04
CA GLY A 22 -3.91 15.02 -17.36
C GLY A 22 -2.43 15.24 -16.99
N ASP A 23 -1.56 14.22 -16.99
CA ASP A 23 -0.12 14.37 -16.68
C ASP A 23 0.61 15.21 -17.73
N ALA A 24 0.04 15.35 -18.93
CA ALA A 24 0.61 16.14 -20.01
C ALA A 24 0.55 17.67 -19.78
N GLN A 25 -0.24 18.15 -18.80
CA GLN A 25 -0.38 19.59 -18.52
C GLN A 25 0.64 20.12 -17.49
N LEU A 26 1.25 19.25 -16.68
CA LEU A 26 2.21 19.66 -15.66
C LEU A 26 3.61 19.80 -16.26
N THR A 27 4.27 20.91 -15.96
CA THR A 27 5.67 21.13 -16.33
C THR A 27 6.53 20.07 -15.67
N ARG A 28 7.60 19.63 -16.35
CA ARG A 28 8.50 18.56 -15.86
C ARG A 28 8.92 18.69 -14.38
N PRO A 29 9.21 19.88 -13.82
CA PRO A 29 9.53 20.04 -12.40
C PRO A 29 8.35 19.82 -11.45
N GLU A 30 7.13 20.19 -11.85
CA GLU A 30 5.91 20.01 -11.06
C GLU A 30 5.58 18.52 -10.92
N LEU A 31 5.73 17.76 -12.01
CA LEU A 31 5.60 16.30 -12.00
C LEU A 31 6.61 15.64 -11.07
N ILE A 32 7.88 16.09 -11.07
CA ILE A 32 8.92 15.56 -10.17
C ILE A 32 8.54 15.85 -8.71
N HIS A 33 8.03 17.05 -8.43
CA HIS A 33 7.62 17.43 -7.08
C HIS A 33 6.44 16.57 -6.59
N GLU A 34 5.36 16.49 -7.37
CA GLU A 34 4.17 15.72 -7.02
C GLU A 34 4.49 14.23 -6.85
N THR A 35 5.31 13.65 -7.74
CA THR A 35 5.72 12.25 -7.61
C THR A 35 6.55 12.02 -6.35
N THR A 36 7.40 12.97 -5.96
CA THR A 36 8.18 12.90 -4.72
C THR A 36 7.27 12.92 -3.50
N GLU A 37 6.26 13.80 -3.47
CA GLU A 37 5.28 13.84 -2.39
C GLU A 37 4.48 12.54 -2.29
N LYS A 38 4.01 12.01 -3.42
CA LYS A 38 3.31 10.71 -3.47
C LYS A 38 4.20 9.57 -2.94
N ILE A 39 5.49 9.55 -3.30
CA ILE A 39 6.45 8.57 -2.77
C ILE A 39 6.57 8.67 -1.25
N VAL A 40 6.67 9.88 -0.69
CA VAL A 40 6.74 10.10 0.76
C VAL A 40 5.47 9.60 1.44
N GLN A 41 4.30 9.93 0.91
CA GLN A 41 3.02 9.46 1.45
C GLN A 41 2.91 7.93 1.45
N ILE A 42 3.33 7.27 0.36
CA ILE A 42 3.33 5.81 0.28
C ILE A 42 4.25 5.20 1.34
N LYS A 43 5.47 5.74 1.50
CA LYS A 43 6.42 5.29 2.54
C LYS A 43 5.82 5.41 3.94
N GLN A 44 5.17 6.54 4.26
CA GLN A 44 4.52 6.76 5.54
C GLN A 44 3.38 5.75 5.79
N ARG A 45 2.54 5.49 4.79
CA ARG A 45 1.44 4.50 4.89
C ARG A 45 1.97 3.08 5.12
N ILE A 46 3.03 2.68 4.42
CA ILE A 46 3.67 1.38 4.61
C ILE A 46 4.24 1.27 6.03
N GLN A 47 4.93 2.30 6.50
CA GLN A 47 5.50 2.32 7.84
C GLN A 47 4.39 2.23 8.91
N ALA A 48 3.34 3.03 8.80
CA ALA A 48 2.21 2.98 9.73
C ALA A 48 1.51 1.60 9.74
N ALA A 49 1.37 0.95 8.58
CA ALA A 49 0.83 -0.41 8.52
C ALA A 49 1.74 -1.44 9.21
N ARG A 50 3.06 -1.35 9.02
CA ARG A 50 4.05 -2.20 9.70
C ARG A 50 4.02 -1.99 11.21
N ASP A 51 3.97 -0.75 11.67
CA ASP A 51 3.95 -0.43 13.09
C ASP A 51 2.67 -0.95 13.77
N ARG A 52 1.53 -0.85 13.10
CA ARG A 52 0.27 -1.46 13.57
C ARG A 52 0.38 -2.98 13.69
N GLN A 53 0.92 -3.65 12.67
CA GLN A 53 1.13 -5.11 12.71
C GLN A 53 2.08 -5.50 13.84
N LYS A 54 3.19 -4.78 14.00
CA LYS A 54 4.17 -5.02 15.06
C LYS A 54 3.54 -4.83 16.44
N SER A 55 2.80 -3.75 16.65
CA SER A 55 2.09 -3.50 17.91
C SER A 55 1.12 -4.64 18.27
N TYR A 56 0.33 -5.12 17.31
CA TYR A 56 -0.57 -6.26 17.53
C TYR A 56 0.20 -7.55 17.88
N ALA A 57 1.29 -7.83 17.16
CA ALA A 57 2.12 -8.99 17.41
C ALA A 57 2.81 -8.92 18.77
N ASP A 58 3.32 -7.75 19.17
CA ASP A 58 4.03 -7.54 20.43
C ASP A 58 3.09 -7.66 21.63
N ILE A 59 1.86 -7.12 21.54
CA ILE A 59 0.81 -7.31 22.56
C ILE A 59 0.50 -8.80 22.75
N ARG A 60 0.46 -9.58 21.66
CA ARG A 60 0.16 -11.03 21.71
C ARG A 60 1.37 -11.90 22.05
N ARG A 61 2.59 -11.36 22.02
CA ARG A 61 3.82 -12.05 22.38
C ARG A 61 4.23 -11.84 23.83
N LYS A 62 3.80 -10.73 24.44
CA LYS A 62 3.93 -10.55 25.89
C LYS A 62 2.93 -11.49 26.60
N PRO A 63 3.32 -12.09 27.74
CA PRO A 63 2.35 -12.78 28.60
C PRO A 63 1.22 -11.81 28.92
N LEU A 64 -0.04 -12.24 28.76
CA LEU A 64 -1.18 -11.44 29.17
C LEU A 64 -1.16 -11.37 30.70
N GLU A 65 -0.87 -10.19 31.25
CA GLU A 65 -0.95 -9.93 32.69
C GLU A 65 -2.36 -9.42 33.00
N PHE A 66 -3.00 -10.02 34.00
CA PHE A 66 -4.34 -9.66 34.44
C PHE A 66 -4.28 -9.05 35.84
N GLN A 67 -5.12 -8.08 36.11
CA GLN A 67 -5.28 -7.50 37.45
C GLN A 67 -6.45 -8.17 38.19
N VAL A 68 -6.41 -8.08 39.52
CA VAL A 68 -7.50 -8.57 40.37
C VAL A 68 -8.77 -7.77 40.04
N GLY A 69 -9.78 -8.45 39.49
CA GLY A 69 -11.06 -7.85 39.06
C GLY A 69 -11.34 -7.95 37.56
N ASP A 70 -10.35 -8.33 36.75
CA ASP A 70 -10.55 -8.53 35.32
C ASP A 70 -11.44 -9.75 35.03
N ARG A 71 -12.40 -9.59 34.11
CA ARG A 71 -13.23 -10.70 33.63
C ARG A 71 -12.56 -11.34 32.43
N VAL A 72 -12.05 -12.55 32.60
CA VAL A 72 -11.33 -13.30 31.55
C VAL A 72 -12.02 -14.61 31.24
N MET A 73 -11.97 -15.04 29.98
CA MET A 73 -12.51 -16.34 29.56
C MET A 73 -11.38 -17.36 29.59
N LEU A 74 -11.54 -18.41 30.40
CA LEU A 74 -10.63 -19.54 30.43
C LEU A 74 -10.86 -20.43 29.21
N LYS A 75 -9.81 -21.10 28.75
CA LYS A 75 -9.87 -22.07 27.66
C LYS A 75 -10.34 -23.43 28.16
#